data_AF-A0A1G8AGH4-F1
#
_entry.id   AF-A0A1G8AGH4-F1
#
_cell.length_a   1.000
_cell.length_b   1.000
_cell.length_c   1.000
_cell.angle_alpha   90.00
_cell.angle_beta   90.00
_cell.angle_gamma   90.00
#
_symmetry.space_group_name_H-M   'P 1'
#
loop_
_entity.id
_entity.type
_entity.pdbx_description
1 polymer ?
#
loop_
_entity_poly.entity_id
_entity_poly.type
_entity_poly.pdbx_seq_one_letter_code
_entity_poly.pdbx_strand_id
1 'polypeptide(L)'
;MSTYAYIQIEGKLLSKKLKVDVDFGDTPEQLKAGKEYSEKLTGKKSYAAILNFMVQNKFELVQTLGYTEAYSGTGGTTGIVFIMKKSTAPR
;
A
#
# COMPACT_ATOMS: atom_id res chain seq x y z
N MET A 1 1.44 21.30 3.24
CA MET A 1 2.45 20.21 3.16
C MET A 1 1.87 19.08 2.33
N SER A 2 2.62 18.56 1.36
CA SER A 2 2.21 17.36 0.60
C SER A 2 2.65 16.14 1.39
N THR A 3 1.70 15.41 1.99
CA THR A 3 1.99 14.16 2.69
C THR A 3 1.85 13.00 1.69
N TYR A 4 2.93 12.27 1.49
CA TYR A 4 2.92 11.05 0.69
C TYR A 4 2.61 9.84 1.59
N ALA A 5 2.08 8.80 0.95
CA ALA A 5 1.90 7.49 1.53
C ALA A 5 2.59 6.47 0.62
N TYR A 6 3.43 5.63 1.21
CA TYR A 6 4.07 4.51 0.54
C TYR A 6 3.40 3.23 1.02
N ILE A 7 2.81 2.48 0.10
CA ILE A 7 2.03 1.29 0.43
C ILE A 7 2.71 0.09 -0.20
N GLN A 8 3.46 -0.65 0.61
CA GLN A 8 4.08 -1.90 0.20
C GLN A 8 3.08 -3.04 0.31
N ILE A 9 2.95 -3.81 -0.76
CA ILE A 9 1.97 -4.89 -0.87
C ILE A 9 2.67 -6.16 -1.34
N GLU A 10 2.54 -7.21 -0.53
CA GLU A 10 3.15 -8.51 -0.77
C GLU A 10 2.07 -9.61 -0.76
N GLY A 11 2.29 -10.68 -1.51
CA GLY A 11 1.49 -11.89 -1.35
C GLY A 11 1.82 -12.56 -0.01
N LYS A 12 0.81 -13.00 0.76
CA LYS A 12 1.08 -13.85 1.93
C LYS A 12 1.44 -15.26 1.45
N LEU A 13 2.61 -15.75 1.86
CA LEU A 13 3.05 -17.11 1.61
C LEU A 13 1.93 -18.09 2.05
N LEU A 14 1.46 -18.93 1.13
CA LEU A 14 0.36 -19.90 1.30
C LEU A 14 -1.07 -19.34 1.36
N SER A 15 -1.31 -18.06 1.07
CA SER A 15 -2.67 -17.47 1.06
C SER A 15 -2.92 -16.58 -0.15
N LYS A 16 -4.16 -16.56 -0.67
CA LYS A 16 -4.61 -15.55 -1.66
C LYS A 16 -4.81 -14.14 -1.08
N LYS A 17 -4.33 -13.90 0.14
CA LYS A 17 -4.47 -12.64 0.88
C LYS A 17 -3.19 -11.82 0.74
N LEU A 18 -3.35 -10.52 0.76
CA LEU A 18 -2.24 -9.57 0.71
C LEU A 18 -1.77 -9.22 2.12
N LYS A 19 -0.46 -9.03 2.26
CA LYS A 19 0.17 -8.34 3.39
C LYS A 19 0.41 -6.90 2.92
N VAL A 20 0.02 -5.94 3.74
CA VAL A 20 0.10 -4.52 3.39
C VAL A 20 0.81 -3.78 4.50
N ASP A 21 1.78 -2.96 4.12
CA ASP A 21 2.43 -2.00 4.99
C ASP A 21 2.27 -0.58 4.44
N VAL A 22 1.88 0.36 5.30
CA VAL A 22 1.57 1.74 4.96
C VAL A 22 2.47 2.65 5.78
N ASP A 23 3.31 3.39 5.06
CA ASP A 23 4.20 4.39 5.62
C ASP A 23 3.70 5.80 5.27
N PHE A 24 3.48 6.61 6.31
CA PHE A 24 3.10 8.02 6.20
C PHE A 24 4.21 8.99 6.63
N GLY A 25 5.36 8.50 7.11
CA GLY A 25 6.46 9.25 7.70
C GLY A 25 6.68 8.95 9.18
N ASP A 26 7.60 9.71 9.79
CA ASP A 26 8.23 9.36 11.07
C ASP A 26 7.62 10.04 12.32
N THR A 27 6.63 10.94 12.20
CA THR A 27 6.02 11.52 13.41
C THR A 27 5.19 10.47 14.17
N PRO A 28 5.04 10.58 15.50
CA PRO A 28 4.25 9.62 16.28
C PRO A 28 2.82 9.41 15.75
N GLU A 29 2.18 10.47 15.25
CA GLU A 29 0.85 10.41 14.64
C GLU A 29 0.86 9.66 13.30
N GLN A 30 1.90 9.88 12.49
CA GLN A 30 2.08 9.20 11.20
C GLN A 30 2.35 7.71 11.40
N LEU A 31 3.23 7.36 12.33
CA LEU A 31 3.55 5.97 12.68
C LEU A 31 2.31 5.22 13.19
N LYS A 32 1.52 5.87 14.06
CA LYS A 32 0.27 5.29 14.57
C LYS A 32 -0.75 5.08 13.44
N ALA A 33 -0.99 6.11 12.62
CA ALA A 33 -1.93 6.02 11.51
C ALA A 33 -1.49 4.99 10.46
N GLY A 34 -0.19 4.91 10.17
CA GLY A 34 0.39 3.94 9.25
C GLY A 34 0.10 2.52 9.72
N LYS A 35 0.40 2.23 10.99
CA LYS A 35 0.10 0.94 11.61
C LYS A 35 -1.40 0.57 11.53
N GLU A 36 -2.29 1.49 11.88
CA GLU A 36 -3.74 1.26 11.81
C GLU A 36 -4.21 0.95 10.38
N TYR A 37 -3.62 1.61 9.38
CA TYR A 37 -3.93 1.37 7.97
C TYR A 37 -3.36 0.04 7.49
N SER A 38 -2.12 -0.30 7.85
CA SER A 38 -1.48 -1.59 7.55
C SER A 38 -2.33 -2.76 8.07
N GLU A 39 -2.81 -2.66 9.32
CA GLU A 39 -3.66 -3.69 9.93
C GLU A 39 -5.00 -3.83 9.21
N LYS A 40 -5.65 -2.71 8.86
CA LYS A 40 -6.95 -2.69 8.18
C LYS A 40 -6.90 -3.20 6.74
N LEU A 41 -5.78 -2.97 6.06
CA LEU A 41 -5.56 -3.34 4.66
C LEU A 41 -4.94 -4.73 4.52
N THR A 42 -4.23 -5.21 5.53
CA THR A 42 -3.75 -6.59 5.55
C THR A 42 -4.92 -7.57 5.54
N GLY A 43 -4.82 -8.59 4.69
CA GLY A 43 -5.87 -9.60 4.52
C GLY A 43 -6.86 -9.31 3.39
N LYS A 44 -6.80 -8.13 2.76
CA LYS A 44 -7.54 -7.87 1.49
C LYS A 44 -7.04 -8.81 0.40
N LYS A 45 -7.91 -9.12 -0.56
CA LYS A 45 -7.63 -10.06 -1.66
C LYS A 45 -7.21 -9.38 -2.96
N SER A 46 -7.33 -8.06 -3.06
CA SER A 46 -7.06 -7.34 -4.31
C SER A 46 -6.44 -5.97 -4.05
N TYR A 47 -5.60 -5.54 -4.99
CA TYR A 47 -5.02 -4.20 -5.02
C TYR A 47 -6.10 -3.11 -5.13
N ALA A 48 -7.18 -3.37 -5.86
CA ALA A 48 -8.30 -2.44 -5.98
C ALA A 48 -8.96 -2.13 -4.63
N ALA A 49 -9.09 -3.12 -3.73
CA ALA A 49 -9.64 -2.89 -2.39
C ALA A 49 -8.75 -1.97 -1.55
N ILE A 50 -7.43 -2.04 -1.75
CA ILE A 50 -6.44 -1.18 -1.10
C ILE A 50 -6.56 0.25 -1.66
N LEU A 51 -6.54 0.40 -2.99
CA LEU A 51 -6.65 1.70 -3.64
C LEU A 51 -7.97 2.42 -3.29
N ASN A 52 -9.10 1.71 -3.32
CA ASN A 52 -10.40 2.28 -2.99
C ASN A 52 -10.43 2.83 -1.56
N PHE A 53 -9.87 2.08 -0.60
CA PHE A 53 -9.77 2.54 0.78
C PHE A 53 -8.92 3.82 0.88
N MET A 54 -7.79 3.89 0.19
CA MET A 54 -6.93 5.07 0.22
C MET A 54 -7.60 6.29 -0.42
N VAL A 55 -8.32 6.09 -1.53
CA VAL A 55 -9.11 7.15 -2.18
C VAL A 55 -10.21 7.69 -1.27
N GLN A 56 -10.92 6.80 -0.55
CA GLN A 56 -11.90 7.22 0.47
C GLN A 56 -11.25 8.08 1.57
N ASN A 57 -10.00 7.79 1.90
CA ASN A 57 -9.19 8.56 2.85
C ASN A 57 -8.45 9.74 2.21
N LYS A 58 -8.93 10.23 1.06
CA LYS A 58 -8.39 11.40 0.35
C LYS A 58 -6.93 11.24 -0.05
N PHE A 59 -6.52 10.05 -0.50
CA PHE A 59 -5.25 9.84 -1.17
C PHE A 59 -5.47 9.58 -2.65
N GLU A 60 -4.55 10.06 -3.47
CA GLU A 60 -4.55 9.87 -4.91
C GLU A 60 -3.32 9.06 -5.33
N LEU A 61 -3.51 8.07 -6.20
CA LEU A 61 -2.41 7.26 -6.71
C LEU A 61 -1.56 8.12 -7.65
N VAL A 62 -0.28 8.25 -7.33
CA VAL A 62 0.69 9.01 -8.14
C VAL A 62 1.51 8.04 -8.99
N GLN A 63 1.98 6.95 -8.39
CA GLN A 63 2.85 6.00 -9.07
C GLN A 63 2.69 4.60 -8.51
N THR A 64 2.94 3.61 -9.37
CA THR A 64 3.04 2.20 -9.02
C THR A 64 4.44 1.70 -9.36
N LEU A 65 5.11 1.08 -8.40
CA LEU A 65 6.39 0.41 -8.58
C LEU A 65 6.21 -1.09 -8.38
N GLY A 66 6.61 -1.91 -9.35
CA GLY A 66 6.58 -3.37 -9.22
C GLY A 66 7.96 -3.93 -8.89
N TYR A 67 8.02 -4.91 -7.99
CA TYR A 67 9.23 -5.69 -7.73
C TYR A 67 9.00 -7.12 -8.20
N THR A 68 9.83 -7.56 -9.13
CA THR A 68 9.90 -8.94 -9.57
C THR A 68 11.14 -9.57 -8.96
N GLU A 69 10.98 -10.52 -8.06
CA GLU A 69 12.08 -11.41 -7.70
C GLU A 69 12.05 -12.64 -8.59
N ALA A 70 13.18 -12.97 -9.18
CA ALA A 70 13.38 -14.24 -9.87
C ALA A 70 13.94 -15.24 -8.87
N TYR A 71 13.13 -16.18 -8.40
CA TYR A 71 13.60 -17.34 -7.64
C TYR A 71 13.45 -18.61 -8.49
N SER A 72 14.58 -19.22 -8.85
CA SER A 72 14.67 -20.53 -9.52
C SER A 72 13.83 -20.69 -10.80
N GLY A 73 13.84 -19.68 -11.69
CA GLY A 73 13.23 -19.78 -13.03
C GLY A 73 11.70 -19.63 -13.08
N THR A 74 11.03 -19.54 -11.93
CA THR A 74 9.61 -19.16 -11.82
C THR A 74 9.48 -17.67 -11.55
N GLY A 75 9.02 -16.92 -12.56
CA GLY A 75 8.75 -15.48 -12.44
C GLY A 75 7.37 -15.20 -11.85
N GLY A 76 7.31 -14.41 -10.79
CA GLY A 76 6.07 -13.88 -10.23
C GLY A 76 6.31 -12.49 -9.64
N THR A 77 5.29 -11.63 -9.63
CA THR A 77 5.36 -10.35 -8.91
C THR A 77 5.41 -10.64 -7.42
N THR A 78 6.55 -10.41 -6.78
CA THR A 78 6.75 -10.67 -5.34
C THR A 78 6.11 -9.58 -4.49
N GLY A 79 6.06 -8.35 -5.02
CA GLY A 79 5.37 -7.23 -4.39
C GLY A 79 5.19 -6.02 -5.29
N ILE A 80 4.36 -5.08 -4.84
CA ILE A 80 4.08 -3.80 -5.49
C ILE A 80 4.14 -2.71 -4.41
N VAL A 81 4.68 -1.54 -4.75
CA VAL A 81 4.54 -0.32 -3.96
C VAL A 81 3.64 0.67 -4.68
N PHE A 82 2.59 1.13 -3.99
CA PHE A 82 1.84 2.30 -4.42
C PHE A 82 2.39 3.54 -3.73
N ILE A 83 2.72 4.55 -4.53
CA ILE A 83 3.06 5.89 -4.05
C ILE A 83 1.80 6.73 -4.24
N MET A 84 1.25 7.20 -3.12
CA MET A 84 0.04 8.00 -3.11
C MET A 84 0.30 9.35 -2.46
N LYS A 85 -0.40 10.38 -2.91
CA LYS A 85 -0.32 11.74 -2.35
C LYS A 85 -1.64 12.10 -1.68
N LYS A 86 -1.58 12.73 -0.51
CA LYS A 86 -2.77 13.27 0.14
C LYS A 86 -3.39 14.34 -0.76
N SER A 87 -4.63 14.09 -1.18
CA SER A 87 -5.40 15.00 -2.02
C SER A 87 -5.91 16.16 -1.18
N THR A 88 -5.66 17.38 -1.64
CA THR A 88 -6.18 18.62 -1.06
C THR A 88 -7.41 19.14 -1.81
N ALA A 89 -7.87 18.42 -2.84
CA ALA A 89 -8.99 18.87 -3.66
C ALA A 89 -10.34 18.48 -3.01
N PRO A 90 -11.31 19.41 -2.92
CA PRO A 90 -12.69 19.05 -2.62
C PRO A 90 -13.24 18.30 -3.83
N ARG A 91 -13.44 16.99 -3.70
CA ARG A 91 -14.25 16.18 -4.62
C ARG A 91 -15.62 15.97 -4.01
#